data_AF-A0A2K3CYF3-F1
#
_entry.id   AF-A0A2K3CYF3-F1
#
_cell.length_a   1.000
_cell.length_b   1.000
_cell.length_c   1.000
_cell.angle_alpha   90.00
_cell.angle_beta   90.00
_cell.angle_gamma   90.00
#
_symmetry.space_group_name_H-M   'P 1'
#
loop_
_entity.id
_entity.type
_entity.pdbx_description
1 polymer ?
#
loop_
_entity_poly.entity_id
_entity_poly.type
_entity_poly.pdbx_seq_one_letter_code
_entity_poly.pdbx_strand_id
1 'polypeptide(L)'
;MVTLAVRAGLALGSDIARVSKFDRKQYFYPDLPKGYQISQYDEPICSGGRLEVEVDGVMKSFGIIRAHLEEDAGKIVYAGADRLSGADYSLVDYNRVYGTRVEIKNMNSFSNMQKAIDFEIDRQVSLLRSGRGSEIVMETRLWDEIKLVTNTMRKKEGLTANWIQGDIMAYCKEKKTGMDGLGITPAALCDMIGLIEDGTISGKIAKDVLPELLEGKGNKGRGEGQEG
;
A
#
# COMPACT_ATOMS: atom_id res chain seq x y z
N MET A 1 3.87 5.62 -11.19
CA MET A 1 4.37 4.76 -12.29
C MET A 1 5.42 5.46 -13.16
N VAL A 2 5.12 6.60 -13.79
CA VAL A 2 6.10 7.34 -14.63
C VAL A 2 7.43 7.60 -13.91
N THR A 3 7.40 8.11 -12.68
CA THR A 3 8.62 8.34 -11.88
C THR A 3 9.44 7.07 -11.65
N LEU A 4 8.78 5.92 -11.45
CA LEU A 4 9.48 4.64 -11.25
C LEU A 4 10.10 4.15 -12.56
N ALA A 5 9.41 4.32 -13.70
CA ALA A 5 9.95 3.98 -15.01
C ALA A 5 11.17 4.85 -15.36
N VAL A 6 11.14 6.15 -15.07
CA VAL A 6 12.31 7.04 -15.24
C VAL A 6 13.46 6.58 -14.35
N ARG A 7 13.20 6.28 -13.07
CA ARG A 7 14.23 5.77 -12.15
C ARG A 7 14.82 4.45 -12.62
N ALA A 8 13.98 3.53 -13.09
CA ALA A 8 14.42 2.26 -13.65
C ALA A 8 15.28 2.48 -14.90
N GLY A 9 14.86 3.35 -15.83
CA GLY A 9 15.67 3.71 -17.00
C GLY A 9 17.03 4.28 -16.63
N LEU A 10 17.09 5.23 -15.70
CA LEU A 10 18.36 5.80 -15.22
C LEU A 10 19.26 4.74 -14.57
N ALA A 11 18.69 3.83 -13.76
CA ALA A 11 19.43 2.74 -13.16
C ALA A 11 20.00 1.75 -14.19
N LEU A 12 19.33 1.62 -15.34
CA LEU A 12 19.73 0.78 -16.46
C LEU A 12 20.64 1.51 -17.47
N GLY A 13 21.01 2.76 -17.20
CA GLY A 13 21.79 3.58 -18.13
C GLY A 13 21.06 3.88 -19.45
N SER A 14 19.73 3.86 -19.45
CA SER A 14 18.90 4.20 -20.61
C SER A 14 18.83 5.70 -20.84
N ASP A 15 18.63 6.09 -22.11
CA ASP A 15 18.22 7.44 -22.47
C ASP A 15 16.74 7.63 -22.14
N ILE A 16 16.43 8.68 -21.36
CA ILE A 16 15.06 9.01 -20.95
C ILE A 16 14.44 9.97 -21.97
N ALA A 17 13.29 9.58 -22.53
CA ALA A 17 12.61 10.39 -23.52
C ALA A 17 12.05 11.68 -22.91
N ARG A 18 12.32 12.82 -23.55
CA ARG A 18 11.75 14.13 -23.15
C ARG A 18 10.25 14.20 -23.41
N VAL A 19 9.81 13.54 -24.48
CA VAL A 19 8.41 13.39 -24.87
C VAL A 19 8.18 11.91 -25.09
N SER A 20 7.10 11.40 -24.52
CA SER A 20 6.69 10.01 -24.64
C SER A 20 5.17 9.97 -24.67
N LYS A 21 4.61 9.08 -25.47
CA LYS A 21 3.15 8.94 -25.64
C LYS A 21 2.67 7.55 -25.29
N PHE A 22 1.36 7.41 -25.15
CA PHE A 22 0.67 6.13 -25.03
C PHE A 22 -0.08 5.83 -26.33
N ASP A 23 0.01 4.59 -26.77
CA ASP A 23 -0.61 4.05 -27.97
C ASP A 23 -1.56 2.90 -27.61
N ARG A 24 -2.47 2.58 -28.53
CA ARG A 24 -3.43 1.47 -28.37
C ARG A 24 -2.95 0.25 -29.15
N LYS A 25 -2.59 -0.82 -28.44
CA LYS A 25 -2.31 -2.12 -29.02
C LYS A 25 -3.60 -2.93 -29.10
N GLN A 26 -4.18 -3.05 -30.29
CA GLN A 26 -5.51 -3.65 -30.48
C GLN A 26 -5.42 -5.18 -30.61
N TYR A 27 -6.17 -5.90 -29.79
CA TYR A 27 -6.40 -7.34 -29.93
C TYR A 27 -7.64 -7.74 -29.12
N PHE A 28 -8.36 -8.75 -29.60
CA PHE A 28 -9.55 -9.25 -28.94
C PHE A 28 -9.19 -10.42 -28.02
N TYR A 29 -9.44 -10.26 -26.73
CA TYR A 29 -9.30 -11.34 -25.77
C TYR A 29 -10.25 -11.13 -24.57
N PRO A 30 -10.79 -12.20 -23.94
CA PRO A 30 -11.78 -12.07 -22.87
C PRO A 30 -11.31 -11.29 -21.63
N ASP A 31 -10.00 -11.23 -21.38
CA ASP A 31 -9.42 -10.50 -20.25
C ASP A 31 -9.09 -9.03 -20.55
N LEU A 32 -9.38 -8.56 -21.76
CA LEU A 32 -9.12 -7.21 -22.23
C LEU A 32 -10.42 -6.52 -22.70
N PRO A 33 -11.21 -5.96 -21.79
CA PRO A 33 -12.57 -5.48 -22.06
C PRO A 33 -12.63 -4.29 -23.02
N LYS A 34 -11.52 -3.53 -23.15
CA LYS A 34 -11.42 -2.38 -24.05
C LYS A 34 -11.18 -2.78 -25.52
N GLY A 35 -10.81 -4.04 -25.79
CA GLY A 35 -10.34 -4.48 -27.11
C GLY A 35 -8.99 -3.88 -27.52
N TYR A 36 -8.33 -3.14 -26.63
CA TYR A 36 -6.97 -2.63 -26.79
C TYR A 36 -6.28 -2.47 -25.45
N GLN A 37 -4.97 -2.69 -25.46
CA GLN A 37 -4.07 -2.44 -24.33
C GLN A 37 -3.40 -1.07 -24.52
N ILE A 38 -3.47 -0.22 -23.50
CA ILE A 38 -2.71 1.03 -23.43
C ILE A 38 -1.24 0.67 -23.15
N SER A 39 -0.36 0.96 -24.11
CA SER A 39 1.09 0.70 -24.06
C SER A 39 1.83 1.86 -24.72
N GLN A 40 3.13 1.72 -25.04
CA GLN A 40 3.88 2.71 -25.83
C GLN A 40 4.53 2.01 -27.01
N TYR A 41 4.37 2.56 -28.20
CA TYR A 41 4.89 1.96 -29.43
C TYR A 41 6.16 2.65 -29.91
N ASP A 42 6.06 3.74 -30.66
CA ASP A 42 7.19 4.42 -31.30
C ASP A 42 7.93 5.40 -30.36
N GLU A 43 7.29 5.89 -29.29
CA GLU A 43 7.92 6.82 -28.34
C GLU A 43 7.96 6.25 -26.90
N PRO A 44 8.79 5.22 -26.62
CA PRO A 44 8.97 4.68 -25.27
C PRO A 44 9.53 5.71 -24.30
N ILE A 45 9.25 5.52 -23.02
CA ILE A 45 9.84 6.35 -21.96
C ILE A 45 11.36 6.15 -21.81
N CYS A 46 11.87 4.95 -22.08
CA CYS A 46 13.31 4.64 -22.01
C CYS A 46 13.76 3.92 -23.28
N SER A 47 14.90 4.34 -23.84
CA SER A 47 15.56 3.68 -24.98
C SER A 47 17.03 3.43 -24.68
N GLY A 48 17.57 2.31 -25.16
CA GLY A 48 18.95 1.94 -24.86
C GLY A 48 19.16 1.56 -23.39
N GLY A 49 20.41 1.32 -23.03
CA GLY A 49 20.83 0.91 -21.69
C GLY A 49 21.54 -0.43 -21.67
N ARG A 50 22.05 -0.80 -20.51
CA ARG A 50 22.77 -2.05 -20.28
C ARG A 50 22.43 -2.63 -18.92
N LEU A 51 22.34 -3.95 -18.88
CA LEU A 51 22.29 -4.73 -17.65
C LEU A 51 23.58 -5.51 -17.52
N GLU A 52 24.28 -5.32 -16.41
CA GLU A 52 25.47 -6.09 -16.08
C GLU A 52 25.09 -7.20 -15.10
N VAL A 53 25.44 -8.44 -15.44
CA VAL A 53 25.13 -9.63 -14.66
C VAL A 53 26.38 -10.47 -14.52
N GLU A 54 26.71 -10.84 -13.30
CA GLU A 54 27.77 -11.81 -13.03
C GLU A 54 27.24 -13.23 -13.30
N VAL A 55 27.93 -13.96 -14.16
CA VAL A 55 27.64 -15.37 -14.46
C VAL A 55 28.95 -16.14 -14.35
N ASP A 56 29.01 -17.09 -13.42
CA ASP A 56 30.18 -17.92 -13.14
C ASP A 56 31.46 -17.10 -12.87
N GLY A 57 31.34 -16.00 -12.11
CA GLY A 57 32.47 -15.12 -11.78
C GLY A 57 32.89 -14.17 -12.91
N VAL A 58 32.18 -14.15 -14.03
CA VAL A 58 32.46 -13.26 -15.17
C VAL A 58 31.31 -12.27 -15.36
N MET A 59 31.66 -10.98 -15.37
CA MET A 59 30.70 -9.92 -15.69
C MET A 59 30.32 -9.96 -17.17
N LYS A 60 29.04 -10.18 -17.44
CA LYS A 60 28.45 -10.11 -18.78
C LYS A 60 27.55 -8.89 -18.88
N SER A 61 27.65 -8.18 -20.00
CA SER A 61 26.84 -6.99 -20.28
C SER A 61 25.80 -7.30 -21.36
N PHE A 62 24.54 -7.00 -21.07
CA PHE A 62 23.39 -7.21 -21.95
C PHE A 62 22.78 -5.86 -22.32
N GLY A 63 22.63 -5.60 -23.62
CA GLY A 63 21.99 -4.38 -24.09
C GLY A 63 20.48 -4.41 -23.82
N ILE A 64 19.95 -3.29 -23.33
CA ILE A 64 18.51 -3.07 -23.21
C ILE A 64 18.09 -2.20 -24.38
N ILE A 65 17.15 -2.68 -25.19
CA ILE A 65 16.68 -1.92 -26.35
C ILE A 65 15.76 -0.77 -25.91
N ARG A 66 14.85 -1.05 -24.98
CA ARG A 66 13.88 -0.10 -24.44
C ARG A 66 13.25 -0.62 -23.16
N ALA A 67 12.68 0.30 -22.39
CA ALA A 67 11.64 0.01 -21.41
C ALA A 67 10.46 0.94 -21.65
N HIS A 68 9.23 0.43 -21.53
CA HIS A 68 8.01 1.21 -21.72
C HIS A 68 6.99 0.89 -20.64
N LEU A 69 5.98 1.76 -20.53
CA LEU A 69 4.83 1.55 -19.64
C LEU A 69 3.67 0.89 -20.40
N GLU A 70 3.07 -0.12 -19.81
CA GLU A 70 1.85 -0.74 -20.31
C GLU A 70 0.90 -1.12 -19.17
N GLU A 71 -0.40 -1.20 -19.48
CA GLU A 71 -1.39 -1.73 -18.55
C GLU A 71 -1.42 -3.25 -18.56
N ASP A 72 -1.77 -3.86 -17.44
CA ASP A 72 -1.90 -5.32 -17.33
C ASP A 72 -3.24 -5.80 -17.88
N ALA A 73 -3.29 -7.07 -18.30
CA ALA A 73 -4.52 -7.73 -18.71
C ALA A 73 -5.23 -8.36 -17.51
N GLY A 74 -6.52 -8.68 -17.69
CA GLY A 74 -7.32 -9.34 -16.66
C GLY A 74 -6.76 -10.73 -16.38
N LYS A 75 -7.19 -11.32 -15.26
CA LYS A 75 -6.80 -12.70 -14.96
C LYS A 75 -7.95 -13.64 -15.30
N ILE A 76 -7.69 -14.60 -16.17
CA ILE A 76 -8.62 -15.71 -16.40
C ILE A 76 -8.40 -16.77 -15.33
N VAL A 77 -9.48 -17.19 -14.69
CA VAL A 77 -9.53 -18.29 -13.73
C VAL A 77 -10.43 -19.38 -14.31
N TYR A 78 -9.89 -20.57 -14.48
CA TYR A 78 -10.65 -21.73 -14.94
C TYR A 78 -11.30 -22.39 -13.72
N ALA A 79 -12.61 -22.57 -13.75
CA ALA A 79 -13.36 -23.20 -12.66
C ALA A 79 -13.74 -24.63 -13.06
N GLY A 80 -13.60 -25.56 -12.11
CA GLY A 80 -13.96 -26.97 -12.29
C GLY A 80 -12.80 -27.95 -12.56
N ALA A 81 -11.57 -27.48 -12.77
CA ALA A 81 -10.37 -28.33 -12.88
C ALA A 81 -9.07 -27.54 -12.61
N ASP A 82 -7.99 -28.25 -12.25
CA ASP A 82 -6.65 -27.68 -12.06
C ASP A 82 -5.98 -27.24 -13.38
N ARG A 83 -6.55 -27.61 -14.54
CA ARG A 83 -6.00 -27.36 -15.87
C ARG A 83 -7.11 -26.96 -16.83
N LEU A 84 -6.72 -26.31 -17.93
CA LEU A 84 -7.62 -25.91 -19.03
C LEU A 84 -8.46 -27.09 -19.55
N SER A 85 -7.86 -28.27 -19.63
CA SER A 85 -8.54 -29.52 -19.98
C SER A 85 -9.41 -29.99 -18.80
N GLY A 86 -10.72 -29.76 -18.91
CA GLY A 86 -11.70 -30.19 -17.90
C GLY A 86 -12.40 -29.05 -17.17
N ALA A 87 -12.13 -27.78 -17.51
CA ALA A 87 -12.86 -26.66 -16.94
C ALA A 87 -14.27 -26.54 -17.55
N ASP A 88 -15.29 -26.38 -16.70
CA ASP A 88 -16.68 -26.21 -17.14
C ASP A 88 -16.94 -24.79 -17.65
N TYR A 89 -16.26 -23.79 -17.07
CA TYR A 89 -16.37 -22.39 -17.45
C TYR A 89 -15.12 -21.60 -17.03
N SER A 90 -14.98 -20.41 -17.63
CA SER A 90 -13.93 -19.45 -17.30
C SER A 90 -14.53 -18.23 -16.60
N LEU A 91 -13.88 -17.79 -15.54
CA LEU A 91 -14.13 -16.51 -14.87
C LEU A 91 -13.04 -15.52 -15.25
N VAL A 92 -13.39 -14.25 -15.39
CA VAL A 92 -12.44 -13.18 -15.70
C VAL A 92 -12.43 -12.18 -14.54
N ASP A 93 -11.27 -12.03 -13.90
CA ASP A 93 -11.04 -11.03 -12.87
C ASP A 93 -10.56 -9.71 -13.51
N TYR A 94 -11.51 -8.79 -13.70
CA TYR A 94 -11.23 -7.47 -14.25
C TYR A 94 -10.68 -6.48 -13.21
N ASN A 95 -10.64 -6.81 -11.92
CA ASN A 95 -10.11 -5.88 -10.91
C ASN A 95 -8.62 -5.55 -11.15
N ARG A 96 -7.92 -6.35 -11.97
CA ARG A 96 -6.53 -6.15 -12.38
C ARG A 96 -6.35 -5.20 -13.57
N VAL A 97 -7.41 -4.99 -14.37
CA VAL A 97 -7.35 -4.23 -15.64
C VAL A 97 -7.68 -2.76 -15.44
N TYR A 98 -8.43 -2.45 -14.38
CA TYR A 98 -8.86 -1.10 -14.08
C TYR A 98 -7.89 -0.41 -13.12
N GLY A 99 -8.01 0.92 -13.04
CA GLY A 99 -7.25 1.73 -12.09
C GLY A 99 -7.55 1.36 -10.64
N THR A 100 -6.81 1.98 -9.72
CA THR A 100 -6.91 1.68 -8.29
C THR A 100 -8.36 1.75 -7.77
N ARG A 101 -8.80 0.66 -7.13
CA ARG A 101 -10.13 0.58 -6.52
C ARG A 101 -10.15 1.22 -5.13
N VAL A 102 -11.21 1.98 -4.85
CA VAL A 102 -11.57 2.40 -3.49
C VAL A 102 -12.89 1.74 -3.09
N GLU A 103 -13.05 1.48 -1.79
CA GLU A 103 -14.30 0.97 -1.21
C GLU A 103 -14.96 2.10 -0.41
N ILE A 104 -16.23 2.41 -0.65
CA ILE A 104 -16.96 3.42 0.13
C ILE A 104 -17.89 2.70 1.11
N LYS A 105 -17.84 3.07 2.39
CA LYS A 105 -18.72 2.57 3.45
C LYS A 105 -19.56 3.71 4.06
N ASN A 106 -20.49 3.32 4.93
CA ASN A 106 -21.33 4.22 5.72
C ASN A 106 -22.35 5.01 4.88
N MET A 107 -23.10 4.32 4.02
CA MET A 107 -24.20 4.90 3.24
C MET A 107 -25.52 4.29 3.73
N ASN A 108 -26.44 5.13 4.19
CA ASN A 108 -27.70 4.68 4.79
C ASN A 108 -28.91 4.71 3.83
N SER A 109 -28.72 5.14 2.59
CA SER A 109 -29.79 5.21 1.58
C SER A 109 -29.25 5.06 0.16
N PHE A 110 -30.12 4.66 -0.78
CA PHE A 110 -29.79 4.62 -2.21
C PHE A 110 -29.42 6.00 -2.78
N SER A 111 -30.05 7.07 -2.27
CA SER A 111 -29.70 8.44 -2.64
C SER A 111 -28.27 8.79 -2.23
N ASN A 112 -27.86 8.38 -1.02
CA ASN A 112 -26.49 8.59 -0.53
C ASN A 112 -25.48 7.74 -1.31
N MET A 113 -25.87 6.53 -1.71
CA MET A 113 -25.04 5.69 -2.57
C MET A 113 -24.76 6.36 -3.91
N GLN A 114 -25.78 6.90 -4.58
CA GLN A 114 -25.61 7.63 -5.84
C GLN A 114 -24.66 8.82 -5.67
N LYS A 115 -24.91 9.68 -4.67
CA LYS A 115 -24.09 10.86 -4.41
C LYS A 115 -22.64 10.52 -4.07
N ALA A 116 -22.41 9.45 -3.31
CA ALA A 116 -21.08 8.99 -2.96
C ALA A 116 -20.31 8.47 -4.19
N ILE A 117 -21.00 7.75 -5.08
CA ILE A 117 -20.43 7.30 -6.36
C ILE A 117 -20.06 8.50 -7.23
N ASP A 118 -20.99 9.44 -7.41
CA ASP A 118 -20.77 10.63 -8.24
C ASP A 118 -19.58 11.45 -7.73
N PHE A 119 -19.52 11.71 -6.42
CA PHE A 119 -18.40 12.41 -5.80
C PHE A 119 -17.06 11.68 -6.02
N GLU A 120 -17.03 10.35 -5.85
CA GLU A 120 -15.79 9.59 -5.97
C GLU A 120 -15.32 9.48 -7.42
N ILE A 121 -16.24 9.41 -8.39
CA ILE A 121 -15.93 9.52 -9.83
C ILE A 121 -15.25 10.87 -10.09
N ASP A 122 -15.86 11.98 -9.67
CA ASP A 122 -15.32 13.32 -9.90
C ASP A 122 -13.95 13.51 -9.23
N ARG A 123 -13.79 13.01 -8.00
CA ARG A 123 -12.51 13.03 -7.28
C ARG A 123 -11.42 12.30 -8.06
N GLN A 124 -11.68 11.06 -8.48
CA GLN A 124 -10.68 10.26 -9.20
C GLN A 124 -10.37 10.84 -10.58
N VAL A 125 -11.38 11.30 -11.32
CA VAL A 125 -11.20 11.97 -12.62
C VAL A 125 -10.36 13.23 -12.46
N SER A 126 -10.63 14.05 -11.43
CA SER A 126 -9.86 15.25 -11.14
C SER A 126 -8.38 14.92 -10.86
N LEU A 127 -8.10 13.96 -9.98
CA LEU A 127 -6.74 13.51 -9.66
C LEU A 127 -5.99 12.95 -10.88
N LEU A 128 -6.67 12.14 -11.70
CA LEU A 128 -6.10 11.60 -12.93
C LEU A 128 -5.76 12.72 -13.92
N ARG A 129 -6.69 13.66 -14.16
CA ARG A 129 -6.49 14.79 -15.08
C ARG A 129 -5.40 15.75 -14.63
N SER A 130 -5.22 15.93 -13.32
CA SER A 130 -4.17 16.78 -12.78
C SER A 130 -2.80 16.08 -12.65
N GLY A 131 -2.64 14.86 -13.18
CA GLY A 131 -1.40 14.08 -13.06
C GLY A 131 -1.11 13.56 -11.64
N ARG A 132 -2.07 13.67 -10.72
CA ARG A 132 -2.01 13.23 -9.32
C ARG A 132 -2.63 11.84 -9.11
N GLY A 133 -2.74 11.06 -10.18
CA GLY A 133 -3.34 9.71 -10.14
C GLY A 133 -2.66 8.76 -9.15
N SER A 134 -1.38 8.98 -8.81
CA SER A 134 -0.67 8.23 -7.77
C SER A 134 -1.23 8.39 -6.36
N GLU A 135 -2.08 9.41 -6.12
CA GLU A 135 -2.78 9.61 -4.85
C GLU A 135 -4.05 8.75 -4.72
N ILE A 136 -4.48 8.11 -5.81
CA ILE A 136 -5.57 7.13 -5.77
C ILE A 136 -4.96 5.80 -5.34
N VAL A 137 -5.08 5.52 -4.04
CA VAL A 137 -4.59 4.30 -3.39
C VAL A 137 -5.76 3.38 -3.03
N MET A 138 -5.48 2.08 -2.89
CA MET A 138 -6.49 1.12 -2.46
C MET A 138 -6.78 1.33 -0.99
N GLU A 139 -7.98 1.79 -0.67
CA GLU A 139 -8.39 2.12 0.68
C GLU A 139 -9.91 2.04 0.85
N THR A 140 -10.33 1.94 2.11
CA THR A 140 -11.73 2.16 2.49
C THR A 140 -11.94 3.63 2.84
N ARG A 141 -12.95 4.23 2.23
CA ARG A 141 -13.39 5.62 2.42
C ARG A 141 -14.77 5.63 3.07
N LEU A 142 -15.07 6.68 3.83
CA LEU A 142 -16.35 6.88 4.51
C LEU A 142 -17.11 8.02 3.84
N TRP A 143 -18.40 7.80 3.58
CA TRP A 143 -19.30 8.85 3.12
C TRP A 143 -19.71 9.78 4.28
N ASP A 144 -19.56 11.09 4.08
CA ASP A 144 -20.07 12.14 4.96
C ASP A 144 -21.32 12.75 4.33
N GLU A 145 -22.50 12.41 4.88
CA GLU A 145 -23.81 12.84 4.36
C GLU A 145 -24.04 14.35 4.51
N ILE A 146 -23.36 15.02 5.43
CA ILE A 146 -23.51 16.46 5.69
C ILE A 146 -22.66 17.25 4.70
N LYS A 147 -21.40 16.83 4.53
CA LYS A 147 -20.44 17.52 3.65
C LYS A 147 -20.51 17.08 2.19
N LEU A 148 -21.19 15.96 1.91
CA LEU A 148 -21.28 15.33 0.60
C LEU A 148 -19.90 15.01 0.01
N VAL A 149 -19.01 14.45 0.85
CA VAL A 149 -17.66 14.05 0.45
C VAL A 149 -17.33 12.66 0.95
N THR A 150 -16.41 11.98 0.26
CA THR A 150 -15.75 10.79 0.78
C THR A 150 -14.49 11.20 1.55
N ASN A 151 -14.26 10.61 2.72
CA ASN A 151 -13.05 10.79 3.51
C ASN A 151 -12.30 9.48 3.63
N THR A 152 -10.96 9.50 3.59
CA THR A 152 -10.16 8.32 3.91
C THR A 152 -10.51 7.87 5.33
N MET A 153 -10.78 6.57 5.52
CA MET A 153 -10.91 6.04 6.86
C MET A 153 -9.58 6.23 7.60
N ARG A 154 -9.61 6.92 8.74
CA ARG A 154 -8.43 7.04 9.61
C ARG A 154 -7.92 5.61 9.87
N LYS A 155 -6.69 5.28 9.45
CA LYS A 155 -5.99 4.11 9.98
C LYS A 155 -5.99 4.30 11.50
N LYS A 156 -6.66 3.41 12.24
CA LYS A 156 -6.65 3.44 13.70
C LYS A 156 -5.19 3.62 14.11
N GLU A 157 -4.88 4.74 14.77
CA GLU A 157 -3.54 4.95 15.30
C GLU A 157 -3.19 3.70 16.10
N GLY A 158 -2.03 3.10 15.80
CA GLY A 158 -1.62 1.86 16.46
C GLY A 158 -1.74 2.02 17.97
N LEU A 159 -2.11 0.96 18.69
CA LEU A 159 -2.29 1.01 20.15
C LEU A 159 -1.10 1.73 20.83
N THR A 160 0.11 1.54 20.33
CA THR A 160 1.34 2.24 20.75
C THR A 160 1.22 3.77 20.76
N ALA A 161 0.72 4.39 19.68
CA ALA A 161 0.58 5.84 19.62
C ALA A 161 -0.46 6.35 20.63
N ASN A 162 -1.57 5.62 20.80
CA ASN A 162 -2.60 5.96 21.79
C ASN A 162 -2.05 5.90 23.22
N TRP A 163 -1.28 4.85 23.55
CA TRP A 163 -0.66 4.69 24.86
C TRP A 163 0.40 5.75 25.13
N ILE A 164 1.22 6.10 24.13
CA ILE A 164 2.22 7.17 24.26
C ILE A 164 1.52 8.51 24.51
N GLN A 165 0.63 8.93 23.60
CA GLN A 165 0.02 10.27 23.66
C GLN A 165 -1.00 10.42 24.80
N GLY A 166 -1.63 9.33 25.22
CA GLY A 166 -2.59 9.31 26.31
C GLY A 166 -1.92 9.07 27.66
N ASP A 167 -1.75 7.80 28.00
CA ASP A 167 -1.39 7.37 29.35
C ASP A 167 0.08 7.73 29.73
N ILE A 168 1.05 7.55 28.82
CA ILE A 168 2.46 7.85 29.11
C ILE A 168 2.70 9.36 29.22
N MET A 169 2.17 10.17 28.30
CA MET A 169 2.28 11.62 28.39
C MET A 169 1.56 12.19 29.62
N ALA A 170 0.43 11.60 30.03
CA ALA A 170 -0.24 11.96 31.27
C ALA A 170 0.65 11.67 32.49
N TYR A 171 1.29 10.50 32.53
CA TYR A 171 2.23 10.14 33.60
C TYR A 171 3.44 11.08 33.65
N CYS A 172 4.05 11.40 32.50
CA CYS A 172 5.15 12.36 32.41
C CYS A 172 4.77 13.72 33.00
N LYS A 173 3.58 14.21 32.67
CA LYS A 173 3.05 15.48 33.17
C LYS A 173 2.82 15.43 34.69
N GLU A 174 2.28 14.34 35.21
CA GLU A 174 2.02 14.15 36.64
C GLU A 174 3.33 14.11 37.44
N LYS A 175 4.31 13.34 36.98
CA LYS A 175 5.61 13.15 37.64
C LYS A 175 6.62 14.26 37.34
N LYS A 176 6.25 15.24 36.51
CA LYS A 176 7.13 16.32 36.03
C LYS A 176 8.45 15.78 35.46
N THR A 177 8.37 14.67 34.72
CA THR A 177 9.51 14.01 34.08
C THR A 177 9.37 14.07 32.55
N GLY A 178 10.48 14.07 31.84
CA GLY A 178 10.51 13.94 30.39
C GLY A 178 10.49 12.47 29.95
N MET A 179 10.34 12.22 28.64
CA MET A 179 10.37 10.85 28.10
C MET A 179 11.74 10.18 28.30
N ASP A 180 12.80 10.98 28.37
CA ASP A 180 14.18 10.60 28.67
C ASP A 180 14.39 10.13 30.12
N GLY A 181 13.46 10.47 31.03
CA GLY A 181 13.48 10.05 32.43
C GLY A 181 12.66 8.81 32.75
N LEU A 182 12.14 8.10 31.74
CA LEU A 182 11.34 6.89 31.93
C LEU A 182 12.23 5.64 31.94
N GLY A 183 11.94 4.68 32.82
CA GLY A 183 12.62 3.39 32.89
C GLY A 183 12.09 2.34 31.90
N ILE A 184 11.00 2.65 31.17
CA ILE A 184 10.42 1.74 30.18
C ILE A 184 11.27 1.68 28.91
N THR A 185 11.45 0.49 28.35
CA THR A 185 12.05 0.32 27.03
C THR A 185 10.98 0.24 25.93
N PRO A 186 11.30 0.62 24.67
CA PRO A 186 10.40 0.38 23.55
C PRO A 186 9.95 -1.08 23.42
N ALA A 187 10.83 -2.03 23.75
CA ALA A 187 10.53 -3.46 23.76
C ALA A 187 9.46 -3.81 24.81
N ALA A 188 9.60 -3.34 26.05
CA ALA A 188 8.62 -3.60 27.11
C ALA A 188 7.24 -2.99 26.80
N LEU A 189 7.20 -1.81 26.16
CA LEU A 189 5.94 -1.22 25.69
C LEU A 189 5.29 -2.09 24.60
N CYS A 190 6.09 -2.63 23.67
CA CYS A 190 5.58 -3.51 22.62
C CYS A 190 5.06 -4.84 23.21
N ASP A 191 5.76 -5.42 24.18
CA ASP A 191 5.32 -6.65 24.85
C ASP A 191 3.98 -6.46 25.56
N MET A 192 3.83 -5.35 26.30
CA MET A 192 2.56 -5.01 26.95
C MET A 192 1.42 -4.83 25.94
N ILE A 193 1.68 -4.15 24.82
CA ILE A 193 0.67 -3.96 23.76
C ILE A 193 0.31 -5.28 23.09
N GLY A 194 1.30 -6.16 22.87
CA GLY A 194 1.07 -7.52 22.36
C GLY A 194 0.10 -8.31 23.23
N LEU A 195 0.26 -8.25 24.55
CA LEU A 195 -0.66 -8.90 25.52
C LEU A 195 -2.08 -8.31 25.53
N ILE A 196 -2.25 -7.05 25.11
CA ILE A 196 -3.57 -6.45 24.95
C ILE A 196 -4.20 -6.91 23.64
N GLU A 197 -3.40 -6.96 22.57
CA GLU A 197 -3.86 -7.35 21.23
C GLU A 197 -4.24 -8.83 21.14
N ASP A 198 -3.53 -9.71 21.85
CA ASP A 198 -3.84 -11.14 21.93
C ASP A 198 -4.94 -11.48 22.94
N GLY A 199 -5.42 -10.49 23.71
CA GLY A 199 -6.50 -10.63 24.68
C GLY A 199 -6.08 -11.25 26.03
N THR A 200 -4.80 -11.49 26.26
CA THR A 200 -4.27 -12.03 27.54
C THR A 200 -4.55 -11.07 28.69
N ILE A 201 -4.42 -9.76 28.45
CA ILE A 201 -4.78 -8.71 29.43
C ILE A 201 -5.74 -7.69 28.83
N SER A 202 -6.62 -7.15 29.67
CA SER A 202 -7.47 -6.03 29.26
C SER A 202 -6.70 -4.71 29.31
N GLY A 203 -7.15 -3.70 28.56
CA GLY A 203 -6.58 -2.36 28.64
C GLY A 203 -6.65 -1.75 30.04
N LYS A 204 -7.62 -2.16 30.89
CA LYS A 204 -7.70 -1.73 32.29
C LYS A 204 -6.53 -2.30 33.11
N ILE A 205 -6.27 -3.60 32.97
CA ILE A 205 -5.13 -4.26 33.64
C ILE A 205 -3.80 -3.63 33.19
N ALA A 206 -3.67 -3.34 31.89
CA ALA A 206 -2.49 -2.67 31.38
C ALA A 206 -2.26 -1.28 32.01
N LYS A 207 -3.32 -0.50 32.28
CA LYS A 207 -3.20 0.81 32.97
C LYS A 207 -2.74 0.65 34.41
N ASP A 208 -3.15 -0.42 35.08
CA ASP A 208 -2.76 -0.69 36.47
C ASP A 208 -1.26 -1.03 36.56
N VAL A 209 -0.69 -1.70 35.55
CA VAL A 209 0.72 -2.14 35.50
C VAL A 209 1.65 -1.09 34.86
N LEU A 210 1.12 -0.20 34.03
CA LEU A 210 1.91 0.81 33.30
C LEU A 210 2.82 1.66 34.21
N PRO A 211 2.39 2.19 35.38
CA PRO A 211 3.27 2.97 36.25
C PRO A 211 4.53 2.22 36.68
N GLU A 212 4.44 0.92 36.94
CA GLU A 212 5.58 0.10 37.35
C GLU A 212 6.56 -0.10 36.19
N LEU A 213 6.05 -0.33 34.97
CA LEU A 213 6.85 -0.42 33.75
C LEU A 213 7.56 0.90 33.44
N LEU A 214 6.88 2.04 33.65
CA LEU A 214 7.45 3.39 33.48
C LEU A 214 8.56 3.70 34.48
N GLU A 215 8.53 3.09 35.66
CA GLU A 215 9.63 3.13 36.66
C GLU A 215 10.75 2.11 36.35
N GLY A 216 10.63 1.32 35.28
CA GLY A 216 11.62 0.33 34.86
C GLY A 216 11.53 -1.03 35.58
N LYS A 217 10.49 -1.24 36.39
CA LYS A 217 10.24 -2.52 37.06
C LYS A 217 9.62 -3.50 36.06
N GLY A 218 10.24 -4.66 35.88
CA GLY A 218 9.74 -5.69 34.97
C GLY A 218 10.28 -5.65 33.54
N ASN A 219 11.31 -4.85 33.25
CA ASN A 219 12.12 -4.98 32.03
C ASN A 219 12.83 -6.35 32.02
N LYS A 220 12.13 -7.42 31.64
CA LYS A 220 12.79 -8.66 31.25
C LYS A 220 13.40 -8.44 29.88
N GLY A 221 14.61 -7.89 29.86
CA GLY A 221 15.45 -7.96 28.69
C GLY A 221 15.57 -9.42 28.27
N ARG A 222 15.24 -9.73 27.01
CA ARG A 222 15.80 -10.91 26.36
C ARG A 222 17.32 -10.72 26.43
N GLY A 223 17.94 -11.42 27.38
CA GLY A 223 19.37 -11.41 27.59
C GLY A 223 20.08 -11.79 26.30
N GLU A 224 21.05 -10.96 25.95
CA GLU A 224 22.11 -11.24 25.02
C GLU A 224 22.75 -12.59 25.38
N GLY A 225 23.08 -13.37 24.35
CA GLY A 225 23.84 -14.61 24.50
C GLY A 225 25.18 -14.32 25.15
N GLN A 226 25.51 -15.10 26.18
CA GLN A 226 26.87 -15.23 26.67
C GLN A 226 27.69 -15.99 25.62
N GLU A 227 28.58 -15.28 24.93
CA GLU A 227 29.88 -15.82 24.51
C GLU A 227 30.90 -15.40 25.57
N GLY A 228 31.65 -16.38 26.11
CA GLY A 228 32.70 -16.17 27.11
C GLY A 228 32.86 -17.37 28.04
#